data_AF-A0A1G6BX55-F1
#
_entry.id   AF-A0A1G6BX55-F1
#
_cell.length_a   1.000
_cell.length_b   1.000
_cell.length_c   1.000
_cell.angle_alpha   90.00
_cell.angle_beta   90.00
_cell.angle_gamma   90.00
#
_symmetry.space_group_name_H-M   'P 1'
#
loop_
_entity.id
_entity.type
_entity.pdbx_description
1 polymer ?
#
loop_
_entity_poly.entity_id
_entity_poly.type
_entity_poly.pdbx_seq_one_letter_code
_entity_poly.pdbx_strand_id
1 'polypeptide(L)'
;MRMTKRFAAMALAAVMVLCVAPQATMAAGSSSGKLMKQYVTAYKAGKFSKAKKLSSKMKSTVVEPATKKMSKKMKKAYKAKVKSYVKKYGMFDVDSSSEYVWGYYLSDLNNDGKTELVISYGSCEADARMDVFTYKKGKAVKVNKETIACGHCTFHAYPNHKGMIVSQAHMGGESVSIMKMTEKGKIKITVLNSRSNLEEYTLPQMYLSGHISYDSNYNEKISYKVFK
;
A
#
# COMPACT_ATOMS: atom_id res chain seq x y z
N MET A 1 28.45 -53.66 61.25
CA MET A 1 27.00 -53.85 61.47
C MET A 1 26.27 -52.70 60.79
N ARG A 2 25.17 -53.01 60.06
CA ARG A 2 24.28 -52.17 59.23
C ARG A 2 24.69 -51.88 57.77
N MET A 3 24.12 -52.73 56.91
CA MET A 3 23.75 -52.47 55.51
C MET A 3 22.80 -51.26 55.41
N THR A 4 22.81 -50.56 54.28
CA THR A 4 21.60 -50.42 53.44
C THR A 4 21.95 -50.07 51.99
N LYS A 5 21.32 -50.80 51.08
CA LYS A 5 21.36 -50.72 49.62
C LYS A 5 20.32 -49.71 49.10
N ARG A 6 20.60 -49.14 47.89
CA ARG A 6 19.66 -48.58 46.88
C ARG A 6 18.99 -47.25 47.29
N PHE A 7 18.90 -46.23 46.44
CA PHE A 7 18.20 -46.21 45.15
C PHE A 7 18.85 -45.25 44.13
N ALA A 8 18.79 -45.68 42.88
CA ALA A 8 18.99 -44.85 41.69
C ALA A 8 17.82 -43.86 41.52
N ALA A 9 18.13 -42.64 41.10
CA ALA A 9 17.20 -41.79 40.38
C ALA A 9 18.00 -40.96 39.37
N MET A 10 18.18 -41.56 38.19
CA MET A 10 18.69 -40.92 36.99
C MET A 10 17.62 -39.94 36.49
N ALA A 11 17.80 -38.64 36.76
CA ALA A 11 16.93 -37.61 36.20
C ALA A 11 17.38 -37.31 34.77
N LEU A 12 16.77 -38.01 33.81
CA LEU A 12 16.83 -37.68 32.40
C LEU A 12 16.12 -36.34 32.20
N ALA A 13 16.88 -35.26 32.06
CA ALA A 13 16.33 -33.97 31.66
C ALA A 13 15.92 -34.06 30.19
N ALA A 14 14.66 -34.38 29.94
CA ALA A 14 14.04 -34.28 28.62
C ALA A 14 14.00 -32.79 28.23
N VAL A 15 14.96 -32.37 27.41
CA VAL A 15 14.87 -31.10 26.69
C VAL A 15 13.73 -31.26 25.69
N MET A 16 12.52 -30.83 26.09
CA MET A 16 11.42 -30.59 25.16
C MET A 16 11.88 -29.51 24.19
N VAL A 17 12.35 -29.91 23.02
CA VAL A 17 12.38 -29.06 21.84
C VAL A 17 10.92 -28.75 21.52
N LEU A 18 10.44 -27.62 22.03
CA LEU A 18 9.23 -27.00 21.53
C LEU A 18 9.50 -26.65 20.06
N CYS A 19 9.14 -27.57 19.17
CA CYS A 19 8.89 -27.25 17.77
C CYS A 19 7.79 -26.21 17.75
N VAL A 20 8.18 -24.94 17.77
CA VAL A 20 7.29 -23.84 17.39
C VAL A 20 7.03 -24.04 15.91
N ALA A 21 5.96 -24.80 15.61
CA ALA A 21 5.42 -24.84 14.27
C ALA A 21 5.15 -23.38 13.86
N PRO A 22 5.65 -22.91 12.70
CA PRO A 22 5.32 -21.58 12.24
C PRO A 22 3.80 -21.50 12.12
N GLN A 23 3.20 -20.61 12.91
CA GLN A 23 1.78 -20.29 12.82
C GLN A 23 1.51 -19.89 11.36
N ALA A 24 0.84 -20.78 10.64
CA ALA A 24 0.42 -20.59 9.28
C ALA A 24 -0.73 -19.57 9.24
N THR A 25 -0.42 -18.28 9.36
CA THR A 25 -1.35 -17.20 9.04
C THR A 25 -0.92 -16.51 7.75
N MET A 26 -0.83 -17.24 6.63
CA MET A 26 -0.45 -16.64 5.32
C MET A 26 -1.02 -17.36 4.08
N ALA A 27 -2.21 -17.95 4.13
CA ALA A 27 -2.76 -18.63 2.95
C ALA A 27 -3.43 -17.69 1.92
N ALA A 28 -3.95 -16.52 2.32
CA ALA A 28 -4.59 -15.58 1.38
C ALA A 28 -3.62 -14.52 0.79
N GLY A 29 -2.46 -14.33 1.41
CA GLY A 29 -1.42 -13.38 0.95
C GLY A 29 -0.41 -13.97 -0.03
N SER A 30 -0.36 -15.31 -0.18
CA SER A 30 0.68 -16.01 -0.96
C SER A 30 0.44 -15.98 -2.47
N SER A 31 -0.82 -16.04 -2.93
CA SER A 31 -1.16 -16.00 -4.36
C SER A 31 -1.12 -14.58 -4.94
N SER A 32 -1.62 -13.60 -4.19
CA SER A 32 -1.71 -12.21 -4.65
C SER A 32 -0.33 -11.56 -4.81
N GLY A 33 0.55 -11.71 -3.81
CA GLY A 33 1.94 -11.24 -3.92
C GLY A 33 2.70 -11.93 -5.06
N LYS A 34 2.50 -13.25 -5.24
CA LYS A 34 3.11 -14.01 -6.34
C LYS A 34 2.65 -13.51 -7.71
N LEU A 35 1.34 -13.29 -7.90
CA LEU A 35 0.80 -12.76 -9.15
C LEU A 35 1.34 -11.36 -9.44
N MET A 36 1.35 -10.46 -8.46
CA MET A 36 1.88 -9.10 -8.64
C MET A 36 3.38 -9.13 -8.98
N LYS A 37 4.17 -9.99 -8.32
CA LYS A 37 5.58 -10.19 -8.67
C LYS A 37 5.76 -10.64 -10.13
N GLN A 38 4.98 -11.63 -10.56
CA GLN A 38 5.02 -12.13 -11.93
C GLN A 38 4.61 -11.06 -12.94
N TYR A 39 3.61 -10.24 -12.61
CA TYR A 39 3.18 -9.10 -13.42
C TYR A 39 4.33 -8.09 -13.56
N VAL A 40 4.93 -7.65 -12.45
CA VAL A 40 6.07 -6.72 -12.43
C VAL A 40 7.23 -7.26 -13.28
N THR A 41 7.58 -8.54 -13.14
CA THR A 41 8.61 -9.17 -13.96
C THR A 41 8.26 -9.19 -15.45
N ALA A 42 7.03 -9.55 -15.80
CA ALA A 42 6.58 -9.59 -17.18
C ALA A 42 6.54 -8.18 -17.81
N TYR A 43 5.99 -7.20 -17.09
CA TYR A 43 5.85 -5.82 -17.54
C TYR A 43 7.21 -5.16 -17.76
N LYS A 44 8.12 -5.29 -16.79
CA LYS A 44 9.50 -4.81 -16.90
C LYS A 44 10.22 -5.40 -18.12
N ALA A 45 9.93 -6.66 -18.46
CA ALA A 45 10.52 -7.35 -19.61
C ALA A 45 9.79 -7.08 -20.95
N GLY A 46 8.83 -6.16 -20.99
CA GLY A 46 8.05 -5.86 -22.21
C GLY A 46 7.06 -6.95 -22.62
N LYS A 47 6.82 -7.96 -21.77
CA LYS A 47 5.91 -9.09 -22.04
C LYS A 47 4.47 -8.70 -21.70
N PHE A 48 3.94 -7.66 -22.37
CA PHE A 48 2.66 -7.03 -22.02
C PHE A 48 1.45 -7.96 -22.12
N SER A 49 1.35 -8.80 -23.16
CA SER A 49 0.26 -9.81 -23.26
C SER A 49 0.25 -10.75 -22.04
N LYS A 50 1.42 -11.16 -21.56
CA LYS A 50 1.56 -11.96 -20.34
C LYS A 50 1.19 -11.16 -19.09
N ALA A 51 1.63 -9.92 -18.99
CA ALA A 51 1.26 -9.02 -17.90
C ALA A 51 -0.26 -8.81 -17.82
N LYS A 52 -0.94 -8.57 -18.96
CA LYS A 52 -2.40 -8.46 -19.04
C LYS A 52 -3.12 -9.71 -18.52
N LYS A 53 -2.69 -10.90 -18.97
CA LYS A 53 -3.21 -12.20 -18.50
C LYS A 53 -2.96 -12.47 -17.02
N LEU A 54 -1.90 -11.89 -16.43
CA LEU A 54 -1.63 -11.99 -14.99
C LEU A 54 -2.52 -11.01 -14.21
N SER A 55 -2.66 -9.79 -14.70
CA SER A 55 -3.52 -8.75 -14.13
C SER A 55 -4.99 -9.21 -14.03
N SER A 56 -5.53 -9.85 -15.07
CA SER A 56 -6.91 -10.34 -15.06
C SER A 56 -7.20 -11.45 -14.03
N LYS A 57 -6.16 -12.08 -13.48
CA LYS A 57 -6.27 -13.12 -12.43
C LYS A 57 -6.19 -12.55 -11.02
N MET A 58 -5.84 -11.27 -10.90
CA MET A 58 -5.72 -10.58 -9.62
C MET A 58 -7.08 -10.13 -9.13
N LYS A 59 -7.22 -9.95 -7.81
CA LYS A 59 -8.38 -9.27 -7.24
C LYS A 59 -8.41 -7.83 -7.73
N SER A 60 -9.59 -7.30 -8.06
CA SER A 60 -9.77 -5.92 -8.52
C SER A 60 -9.26 -4.91 -7.50
N THR A 61 -9.80 -4.96 -6.27
CA THR A 61 -9.40 -4.10 -5.14
C THR A 61 -8.87 -4.95 -3.99
N VAL A 62 -7.90 -4.42 -3.24
CA VAL A 62 -7.40 -5.08 -2.03
C VAL A 62 -7.36 -4.13 -0.84
N VAL A 63 -7.57 -4.69 0.35
CA VAL A 63 -7.29 -4.01 1.61
C VAL A 63 -5.85 -4.36 1.99
N GLU A 64 -4.98 -3.36 1.99
CA GLU A 64 -3.56 -3.59 2.26
C GLU A 64 -3.35 -4.16 3.67
N PRO A 65 -2.75 -5.35 3.84
CA PRO A 65 -2.64 -6.00 5.15
C PRO A 65 -2.00 -5.14 6.23
N ALA A 66 -1.06 -4.26 5.85
CA ALA A 66 -0.41 -3.33 6.77
C ALA A 66 -1.43 -2.44 7.52
N THR A 67 -2.55 -2.08 6.88
CA THR A 67 -3.60 -1.26 7.49
C THR A 67 -4.22 -1.88 8.74
N LYS A 68 -4.23 -3.22 8.83
CA LYS A 68 -4.74 -3.96 9.99
C LYS A 68 -3.84 -3.81 11.22
N LYS A 69 -2.57 -3.47 11.02
CA LYS A 69 -1.54 -3.35 12.07
C LYS A 69 -1.40 -1.91 12.60
N MET A 70 -2.15 -0.94 12.06
CA MET A 70 -2.08 0.44 12.53
C MET A 70 -2.56 0.57 13.98
N SER A 71 -1.70 1.12 14.84
CA SER A 71 -2.07 1.45 16.22
C SER A 71 -3.17 2.53 16.29
N LYS A 72 -3.93 2.57 17.40
CA LYS A 72 -4.94 3.62 17.64
C LYS A 72 -4.37 5.04 17.50
N LYS A 73 -3.15 5.26 17.99
CA LYS A 73 -2.47 6.57 17.89
C LYS A 73 -2.11 6.91 16.44
N MET A 74 -1.63 5.94 15.67
CA MET A 74 -1.34 6.11 14.23
C MET A 74 -2.61 6.43 13.44
N LYS A 75 -3.69 5.65 13.63
CA LYS A 75 -5.00 5.93 13.02
C LYS A 75 -5.49 7.34 13.32
N LYS A 76 -5.39 7.78 14.59
CA LYS A 76 -5.77 9.14 15.01
C LYS A 76 -4.92 10.21 14.29
N ALA A 77 -3.61 10.03 14.22
CA ALA A 77 -2.69 10.98 13.58
C ALA A 77 -2.94 11.09 12.06
N TYR A 78 -3.10 9.97 11.36
CA TYR A 78 -3.42 9.95 9.93
C TYR A 78 -4.81 10.52 9.64
N LYS A 79 -5.82 10.15 10.41
CA LYS A 79 -7.16 10.75 10.29
C LYS A 79 -7.14 12.26 10.44
N ALA A 80 -6.40 12.79 11.42
CA ALA A 80 -6.26 14.22 11.62
C ALA A 80 -5.54 14.89 10.43
N LYS A 81 -4.53 14.23 9.84
CA LYS A 81 -3.83 14.73 8.66
C LYS A 81 -4.74 14.78 7.43
N VAL A 82 -5.49 13.73 7.15
CA VAL A 82 -6.47 13.70 6.04
C VAL A 82 -7.52 14.79 6.23
N LYS A 83 -8.10 14.93 7.43
CA LYS A 83 -9.04 16.02 7.74
C LYS A 83 -8.45 17.42 7.51
N SER A 84 -7.18 17.61 7.84
CA SER A 84 -6.49 18.89 7.59
C SER A 84 -6.36 19.19 6.10
N TYR A 85 -6.15 18.18 5.25
CA TYR A 85 -6.12 18.35 3.79
C TYR A 85 -7.50 18.67 3.25
N VAL A 86 -8.52 17.93 3.67
CA VAL A 86 -9.92 18.21 3.29
C VAL A 86 -10.36 19.59 3.76
N LYS A 87 -9.95 20.05 4.94
CA LYS A 87 -10.24 21.43 5.38
C LYS A 87 -9.56 22.49 4.51
N LYS A 88 -8.35 22.20 4.01
CA LYS A 88 -7.54 23.16 3.24
C LYS A 88 -7.98 23.24 1.78
N TYR A 89 -8.22 22.09 1.15
CA TYR A 89 -8.48 21.97 -0.28
C TYR A 89 -9.95 21.61 -0.58
N GLY A 90 -10.71 21.13 0.40
CA GLY A 90 -12.08 20.67 0.14
C GLY A 90 -12.13 19.31 -0.55
N MET A 91 -13.30 19.04 -1.14
CA MET A 91 -13.65 17.85 -1.91
C MET A 91 -13.97 18.26 -3.34
N PHE A 92 -14.11 17.30 -4.24
CA PHE A 92 -14.49 17.57 -5.63
C PHE A 92 -15.76 18.43 -5.69
N ASP A 93 -15.67 19.48 -6.50
CA ASP A 93 -16.73 20.44 -6.78
C ASP A 93 -16.66 20.78 -8.28
N VAL A 94 -17.71 20.40 -9.02
CA VAL A 94 -17.78 20.55 -10.49
C VAL A 94 -17.75 22.01 -10.92
N ASP A 95 -18.11 22.93 -10.03
CA ASP A 95 -18.21 24.36 -10.31
C ASP A 95 -16.92 25.13 -9.90
N SER A 96 -15.89 24.43 -9.43
CA SER A 96 -14.66 25.02 -8.92
C SER A 96 -13.41 24.57 -9.68
N SER A 97 -12.55 25.54 -10.02
CA SER A 97 -11.17 25.28 -10.45
C SER A 97 -10.19 25.15 -9.27
N SER A 98 -10.71 25.13 -8.03
CA SER A 98 -9.88 24.99 -6.83
C SER A 98 -9.31 23.59 -6.71
N GLU A 99 -8.13 23.47 -6.10
CA GLU A 99 -7.59 22.16 -5.76
C GLU A 99 -8.47 21.45 -4.74
N TYR A 100 -8.68 20.15 -4.90
CA TYR A 100 -9.43 19.31 -3.97
C TYR A 100 -8.68 18.02 -3.65
N VAL A 101 -9.12 17.32 -2.59
CA VAL A 101 -8.58 16.01 -2.24
C VAL A 101 -9.19 14.92 -3.12
N TRP A 102 -8.35 14.23 -3.91
CA TRP A 102 -8.74 13.13 -4.78
C TRP A 102 -8.91 11.80 -4.01
N GLY A 103 -8.24 11.69 -2.87
CA GLY A 103 -8.30 10.52 -2.03
C GLY A 103 -7.07 10.36 -1.15
N TYR A 104 -7.08 9.31 -0.34
CA TYR A 104 -5.91 8.88 0.39
C TYR A 104 -5.72 7.37 0.28
N TYR A 105 -4.47 6.94 0.39
CA TYR A 105 -4.05 5.56 0.22
C TYR A 105 -3.12 5.19 1.37
N LEU A 106 -3.12 3.91 1.71
CA LEU A 106 -2.38 3.37 2.85
C LEU A 106 -1.57 2.17 2.38
N SER A 107 -0.25 2.23 2.54
CA SER A 107 0.65 1.13 2.18
C SER A 107 1.92 1.15 3.04
N ASP A 108 2.54 -0.01 3.21
CA ASP A 108 3.85 -0.14 3.86
C ASP A 108 4.95 0.06 2.81
N LEU A 109 5.53 1.26 2.77
CA LEU A 109 6.38 1.68 1.65
C LEU A 109 7.84 1.23 1.78
N ASN A 110 8.28 0.83 2.97
CA ASN A 110 9.63 0.33 3.25
C ASN A 110 9.65 -1.15 3.69
N ASN A 111 8.48 -1.78 3.84
CA ASN A 111 8.28 -3.15 4.34
C ASN A 111 8.79 -3.33 5.78
N ASP A 112 8.58 -2.32 6.64
CA ASP A 112 8.92 -2.37 8.06
C ASP A 112 7.74 -2.80 8.97
N GLY A 113 6.60 -3.13 8.35
CA GLY A 113 5.36 -3.52 9.02
C GLY A 113 4.50 -2.34 9.46
N LYS A 114 4.92 -1.08 9.23
CA LYS A 114 4.16 0.13 9.51
C LYS A 114 3.61 0.70 8.22
N THR A 115 2.43 1.28 8.33
CA THR A 115 1.73 1.89 7.19
C THR A 115 2.14 3.34 7.04
N GLU A 116 2.49 3.75 5.83
CA GLU A 116 2.55 5.14 5.39
C GLU A 116 1.20 5.59 4.81
N LEU A 117 0.93 6.89 4.94
CA LEU A 117 -0.23 7.55 4.37
C LEU A 117 0.20 8.33 3.12
N VAL A 118 -0.53 8.15 2.03
CA VAL A 118 -0.40 8.95 0.81
C VAL A 118 -1.70 9.72 0.61
N ILE A 119 -1.63 11.03 0.39
CA ILE A 119 -2.80 11.86 0.07
C ILE A 119 -2.60 12.41 -1.34
N SER A 120 -3.55 12.16 -2.23
CA SER A 120 -3.58 12.71 -3.59
C SER A 120 -4.53 13.92 -3.65
N TYR A 121 -4.12 14.98 -4.33
CA TYR A 121 -4.87 16.23 -4.46
C TYR A 121 -4.41 17.02 -5.70
N GLY A 122 -5.27 17.90 -6.21
CA GLY A 122 -5.02 18.70 -7.43
C GLY A 122 -6.29 19.41 -7.86
N SER A 123 -6.19 20.32 -8.83
CA SER A 123 -7.34 20.99 -9.44
C SER A 123 -7.97 20.16 -10.56
N CYS A 124 -7.21 19.26 -11.16
CA CYS A 124 -7.68 18.35 -12.19
C CYS A 124 -6.83 17.07 -12.23
N GLU A 125 -7.23 16.16 -13.12
CA GLU A 125 -6.59 14.86 -13.23
C GLU A 125 -5.13 14.94 -13.72
N ALA A 126 -4.80 15.99 -14.49
CA ALA A 126 -3.48 16.20 -15.06
C ALA A 126 -2.49 16.85 -14.07
N ASP A 127 -2.96 17.73 -13.17
CA ASP A 127 -2.11 18.42 -12.19
C ASP A 127 -2.02 17.71 -10.83
N ALA A 128 -2.70 16.56 -10.71
CA ALA A 128 -2.74 15.80 -9.47
C ALA A 128 -1.34 15.50 -8.95
N ARG A 129 -1.18 15.65 -7.63
CA ARG A 129 0.06 15.41 -6.91
C ARG A 129 -0.22 14.75 -5.58
N MET A 130 0.81 14.15 -5.00
CA MET A 130 0.70 13.42 -3.76
C MET A 130 1.73 13.87 -2.72
N ASP A 131 1.30 13.78 -1.46
CA ASP A 131 2.16 13.88 -0.29
C ASP A 131 2.17 12.57 0.49
N VAL A 132 3.36 12.16 0.91
CA VAL A 132 3.55 10.93 1.70
C VAL A 132 3.92 11.27 3.14
N PHE A 133 3.30 10.57 4.08
CA PHE A 133 3.48 10.75 5.51
C PHE A 133 3.83 9.43 6.20
N THR A 134 4.73 9.50 7.16
CA THR A 134 5.07 8.41 8.07
C THR A 134 4.72 8.79 9.50
N TYR A 135 4.39 7.82 10.34
CA TYR A 135 4.04 8.05 11.74
C TYR A 135 5.28 8.03 12.62
N LYS A 136 5.64 9.18 13.20
CA LYS A 136 6.80 9.36 14.08
C LYS A 136 6.39 10.15 15.32
N LYS A 137 6.77 9.64 16.50
CA LYS A 137 6.59 10.33 17.80
C LYS A 137 5.17 10.89 18.00
N GLY A 138 4.14 10.11 17.68
CA GLY A 138 2.74 10.53 17.89
C GLY A 138 2.13 11.37 16.75
N LYS A 139 2.87 11.69 15.69
CA LYS A 139 2.45 12.61 14.62
C LYS A 139 2.62 11.98 13.24
N ALA A 140 1.82 12.45 12.28
CA ALA A 140 2.01 12.20 10.86
C ALA A 140 3.00 13.22 10.31
N VAL A 141 4.20 12.77 9.92
CA VAL A 141 5.31 13.59 9.46
C VAL A 141 5.50 13.37 7.97
N LYS A 142 5.53 14.46 7.19
CA LYS A 142 5.74 14.41 5.74
C LYS A 142 7.13 13.84 5.45
N VAL A 143 7.22 12.88 4.53
CA VAL A 143 8.46 12.15 4.21
C VAL A 143 9.38 13.01 3.34
N ASN A 144 8.84 13.58 2.25
CA ASN A 144 9.56 14.51 1.39
C ASN A 144 9.10 15.96 1.68
N LYS A 145 9.96 16.96 1.46
CA LYS A 145 9.54 18.37 1.53
C LYS A 145 8.63 18.71 0.34
N GLU A 146 9.08 18.35 -0.84
CA GLU A 146 8.38 18.53 -2.11
C GLU A 146 7.24 17.52 -2.29
N THR A 147 6.21 17.96 -3.02
CA THR A 147 5.13 17.12 -3.53
C THR A 147 5.64 16.25 -4.66
N ILE A 148 4.97 15.11 -4.90
CA ILE A 148 5.29 14.20 -5.98
C ILE A 148 4.19 14.29 -7.02
N ALA A 149 4.52 14.58 -8.28
CA ALA A 149 3.55 14.59 -9.37
C ALA A 149 2.90 13.21 -9.54
N CYS A 150 1.58 13.17 -9.72
CA CYS A 150 0.82 11.93 -9.91
C CYS A 150 -0.44 12.13 -10.77
N GLY A 151 -0.34 12.98 -11.80
CA GLY A 151 -1.40 13.13 -12.80
C GLY A 151 -1.69 11.78 -13.48
N HIS A 152 -2.96 11.51 -13.74
CA HIS A 152 -3.42 10.27 -14.37
C HIS A 152 -2.97 8.97 -13.65
N CYS A 153 -2.68 9.05 -12.35
CA CYS A 153 -2.14 7.92 -11.59
C CYS A 153 -3.22 7.10 -10.89
N THR A 154 -3.00 5.79 -10.89
CA THR A 154 -3.68 4.80 -10.05
C THR A 154 -2.67 4.10 -9.15
N PHE A 155 -3.13 3.67 -7.98
CA PHE A 155 -2.28 3.10 -6.93
C PHE A 155 -2.69 1.66 -6.65
N HIS A 156 -1.72 0.76 -6.59
CA HIS A 156 -1.96 -0.67 -6.39
C HIS A 156 -1.06 -1.23 -5.30
N ALA A 157 -1.62 -2.16 -4.54
CA ALA A 157 -0.88 -2.89 -3.53
C ALA A 157 0.31 -3.63 -4.14
N TYR A 158 1.38 -3.80 -3.36
CA TYR A 158 2.46 -4.71 -3.72
C TYR A 158 2.70 -5.74 -2.61
N PRO A 159 1.77 -6.69 -2.39
CA PRO A 159 1.79 -7.54 -1.20
C PRO A 159 3.06 -8.38 -1.11
N ASN A 160 3.65 -8.44 0.08
CA ASN A 160 4.91 -9.16 0.39
C ASN A 160 6.14 -8.58 -0.32
N HIS A 161 6.07 -7.36 -0.82
CA HIS A 161 7.17 -6.65 -1.47
C HIS A 161 7.28 -5.21 -0.95
N LYS A 162 8.43 -4.59 -1.19
CA LYS A 162 8.69 -3.21 -0.75
C LYS A 162 7.96 -2.21 -1.65
N GLY A 163 7.12 -1.37 -1.05
CA GLY A 163 6.51 -0.24 -1.75
C GLY A 163 5.08 -0.50 -2.22
N MET A 164 4.65 0.33 -3.16
CA MET A 164 3.41 0.14 -3.90
C MET A 164 3.65 0.36 -5.39
N ILE A 165 2.72 -0.12 -6.21
CA ILE A 165 2.75 0.13 -7.65
C ILE A 165 2.00 1.42 -7.94
N VAL A 166 2.58 2.25 -8.80
CA VAL A 166 1.97 3.46 -9.33
C VAL A 166 1.88 3.30 -10.84
N SER A 167 0.67 3.37 -11.36
CA SER A 167 0.39 3.24 -12.78
C SER A 167 -0.12 4.57 -13.31
N GLN A 168 0.49 5.08 -14.37
CA GLN A 168 0.03 6.27 -15.08
C GLN A 168 -0.48 5.84 -16.45
N ALA A 169 -1.67 6.28 -16.85
CA ALA A 169 -2.17 5.99 -18.19
C ALA A 169 -3.09 7.10 -18.70
N HIS A 170 -2.77 7.64 -19.88
CA HIS A 170 -3.54 8.71 -20.53
C HIS A 170 -3.14 8.84 -22.00
N MET A 171 -4.10 9.18 -22.86
CA MET A 171 -3.89 9.49 -24.29
C MET A 171 -3.01 8.47 -25.04
N GLY A 172 -3.26 7.18 -24.82
CA GLY A 172 -2.54 6.09 -25.48
C GLY A 172 -1.13 5.85 -24.95
N GLY A 173 -0.72 6.56 -23.89
CA GLY A 173 0.51 6.31 -23.13
C GLY A 173 0.21 5.62 -21.81
N GLU A 174 1.08 4.70 -21.39
CA GLU A 174 1.10 4.20 -20.02
C GLU A 174 2.52 4.05 -19.48
N SER A 175 2.65 4.10 -18.16
CA SER A 175 3.84 3.66 -17.44
C SER A 175 3.44 2.96 -16.14
N VAL A 176 4.28 2.02 -15.72
CA VAL A 176 4.13 1.36 -14.41
C VAL A 176 5.42 1.54 -13.64
N SER A 177 5.31 1.99 -12.41
CA SER A 177 6.42 2.30 -11.52
C SER A 177 6.26 1.61 -10.18
N ILE A 178 7.38 1.36 -9.49
CA ILE A 178 7.38 1.03 -8.06
C ILE A 178 7.72 2.29 -7.29
N MET A 179 6.85 2.69 -6.36
CA MET A 179 7.13 3.71 -5.37
C MET A 179 7.46 3.07 -4.03
N LYS A 180 8.62 3.41 -3.46
CA LYS A 180 9.09 2.90 -2.16
C LYS A 180 9.70 4.00 -1.31
N MET A 181 9.67 3.81 0.00
CA MET A 181 10.46 4.60 0.93
C MET A 181 11.83 3.94 1.12
N THR A 182 12.89 4.74 0.96
CA THR A 182 14.26 4.31 1.18
C THR A 182 14.60 4.23 2.67
N GLU A 183 15.68 3.54 3.02
CA GLU A 183 16.18 3.46 4.41
C GLU A 183 16.51 4.83 5.01
N LYS A 184 16.86 5.80 4.16
CA LYS A 184 17.10 7.21 4.55
C LYS A 184 15.80 8.02 4.73
N GLY A 185 14.62 7.39 4.63
CA GLY A 185 13.33 8.05 4.79
C GLY A 185 12.99 9.01 3.66
N LYS A 186 13.38 8.70 2.42
CA LYS A 186 12.99 9.46 1.21
C LYS A 186 12.17 8.58 0.27
N ILE A 187 11.21 9.15 -0.43
CA ILE A 187 10.47 8.43 -1.48
C ILE A 187 11.32 8.30 -2.74
N LYS A 188 11.38 7.09 -3.30
CA LYS A 188 11.98 6.77 -4.59
C LYS A 188 10.93 6.11 -5.47
N ILE A 189 10.74 6.66 -6.67
CA ILE A 189 9.92 6.07 -7.73
C ILE A 189 10.85 5.50 -8.79
N THR A 190 10.58 4.29 -9.27
CA THR A 190 11.36 3.65 -10.32
C THR A 190 10.40 3.12 -11.37
N VAL A 191 10.46 3.72 -12.57
CA VAL A 191 9.72 3.26 -13.74
C VAL A 191 10.21 1.86 -14.10
N LEU A 192 9.27 0.92 -14.22
CA LEU A 192 9.53 -0.45 -14.66
C LEU A 192 9.62 -0.51 -16.18
N ASN A 193 8.64 0.10 -16.85
CA ASN A 193 8.56 0.26 -18.29
C ASN A 193 7.50 1.33 -18.62
N SER A 194 7.51 1.80 -19.86
CA SER A 194 6.51 2.72 -20.42
C SER A 194 6.30 2.40 -21.90
N ARG A 195 5.10 2.65 -22.41
CA ARG A 195 4.74 2.43 -23.82
C ARG A 195 3.71 3.45 -24.28
N SER A 196 3.66 3.70 -25.58
CA SER A 196 2.75 4.67 -26.24
C SER A 196 2.00 4.01 -27.39
N ASN A 197 1.11 4.77 -28.04
CA ASN A 197 0.28 4.33 -29.18
C ASN A 197 -0.59 3.12 -28.84
N LEU A 198 -1.20 3.15 -27.66
CA LEU A 198 -2.03 2.06 -27.13
C LEU A 198 -3.50 2.37 -27.30
N GLU A 199 -4.26 1.37 -27.76
CA GLU A 199 -5.71 1.35 -27.65
C GLU A 199 -6.16 0.84 -26.28
N GLU A 200 -5.35 -0.02 -25.65
CA GLU A 200 -5.67 -0.63 -24.35
C GLU A 200 -4.48 -0.64 -23.39
N TYR A 201 -4.78 -0.33 -22.13
CA TYR A 201 -3.78 -0.32 -21.06
C TYR A 201 -3.58 -1.69 -20.41
N THR A 202 -2.35 -1.97 -19.97
CA THR A 202 -1.93 -3.19 -19.28
C THR A 202 -1.62 -2.87 -17.82
N LEU A 203 -2.53 -2.19 -17.14
CA LEU A 203 -2.37 -1.85 -15.73
C LEU A 203 -2.60 -3.08 -14.84
N PRO A 204 -1.94 -3.17 -13.66
CA PRO A 204 -2.26 -4.22 -12.71
C PRO A 204 -3.64 -3.96 -12.09
N GLN A 205 -4.31 -5.01 -11.62
CA GLN A 205 -5.42 -4.84 -10.67
C GLN A 205 -4.85 -4.60 -9.27
N MET A 206 -5.54 -5.04 -8.21
CA MET A 206 -5.18 -4.78 -6.81
C MET A 206 -5.14 -3.29 -6.48
N TYR A 207 -6.08 -2.53 -7.03
CA TYR A 207 -6.27 -1.14 -6.71
C TYR A 207 -6.35 -0.95 -5.18
N LEU A 208 -5.61 0.03 -4.68
CA LEU A 208 -5.79 0.55 -3.34
C LEU A 208 -7.00 1.46 -3.35
N SER A 209 -7.87 1.32 -2.34
CA SER A 209 -9.00 2.23 -2.18
C SER A 209 -8.49 3.65 -1.94
N GLY A 210 -8.92 4.61 -2.76
CA GLY A 210 -8.73 6.04 -2.48
C GLY A 210 -9.58 6.56 -1.31
N HIS A 211 -10.35 5.65 -0.69
CA HIS A 211 -11.25 5.94 0.42
C HIS A 211 -12.23 7.07 0.13
N ILE A 212 -12.72 7.15 -1.11
CA ILE A 212 -13.85 7.97 -1.53
C ILE A 212 -15.15 7.17 -1.36
N SER A 213 -16.21 7.87 -0.99
CA SER A 213 -17.58 7.40 -0.88
C SER A 213 -18.50 8.48 -1.43
N TYR A 214 -19.73 8.13 -1.76
CA TYR A 214 -20.72 9.06 -2.27
C TYR A 214 -21.89 9.14 -1.30
N ASP A 215 -22.46 10.33 -1.13
CA ASP A 215 -23.76 10.44 -0.46
C ASP A 215 -24.92 10.15 -1.41
N SER A 216 -26.15 10.25 -0.91
CA SER A 216 -27.37 9.98 -1.68
C SER A 216 -27.52 10.87 -2.91
N ASN A 217 -26.84 12.02 -2.94
CA ASN A 217 -26.89 12.99 -4.02
C ASN A 217 -25.66 12.87 -4.92
N TYR A 218 -24.90 11.77 -4.80
CA TYR A 218 -23.65 11.52 -5.53
C TYR A 218 -22.54 12.54 -5.27
N ASN A 219 -22.59 13.27 -4.16
CA ASN A 219 -21.47 14.13 -3.78
C ASN A 219 -20.35 13.30 -3.17
N GLU A 220 -19.12 13.56 -3.59
CA GLU A 220 -17.94 12.89 -3.08
C GLU A 220 -17.66 13.21 -1.61
N LYS A 221 -17.32 12.17 -0.85
CA LYS A 221 -16.94 12.24 0.57
C LYS A 221 -15.78 11.33 0.86
N ILE A 222 -14.86 11.83 1.69
CA ILE A 222 -13.79 11.00 2.26
C ILE A 222 -14.38 10.03 3.29
N SER A 223 -14.19 8.74 3.05
CA SER A 223 -14.46 7.67 3.99
C SER A 223 -13.33 7.58 5.02
N TYR A 224 -13.67 7.70 6.30
CA TYR A 224 -12.73 7.53 7.41
C TYR A 224 -12.84 6.16 8.09
N LYS A 225 -13.52 5.19 7.44
CA LYS A 225 -13.83 3.87 8.04
C LYS A 225 -12.57 3.11 8.46
N VAL A 226 -11.49 3.21 7.70
CA VAL A 226 -10.20 2.52 7.99
C VAL A 226 -9.53 3.04 9.28
N PHE A 227 -9.90 4.24 9.74
CA PHE A 227 -9.37 4.84 10.97
C PHE A 227 -10.26 4.61 12.21
N LYS A 228 -11.39 3.89 12.07
CA LYS A 228 -12.17 3.40 13.21
C LYS A 228 -11.44 2.21 13.84
#